data_AF-A0A7S3KAV6-F1
#
_entry.id   AF-A0A7S3KAV6-F1
#
_cell.length_a   1.000
_cell.length_b   1.000
_cell.length_c   1.000
_cell.angle_alpha   90.00
_cell.angle_beta   90.00
_cell.angle_gamma   90.00
#
_symmetry.space_group_name_H-M   'P 1'
#
loop_
_entity.id
_entity.type
_entity.pdbx_description
1 polymer ?
#
loop_
_entity_poly.entity_id
_entity_poly.type
_entity_poly.pdbx_seq_one_letter_code
_entity_poly.pdbx_strand_id
1 'polypeptide(L)'
;MLAFDPGERISVENAIKHDFFHDLHCEEDEPTTQPVDSFDFDFEKYDLTIEETKQEIYEEIALYHSSKAQKKYISNRKEYPEGMLHVKYDRLTSHVDVARQKKRPKKKKSKKISSTKLKV
;
A
#
# COMPACT_ATOMS: atom_id res chain seq x y z
N MET A 1 10.41 -9.80 -21.19
CA MET A 1 9.01 -9.62 -20.76
C MET A 1 8.41 -10.91 -20.21
N LEU A 2 8.38 -11.99 -21.00
CA LEU A 2 7.91 -13.30 -20.55
C LEU A 2 9.05 -14.08 -19.88
N ALA A 3 9.31 -13.78 -18.62
CA ALA A 3 10.21 -14.55 -17.76
C ALA A 3 9.42 -15.13 -16.59
N PHE A 4 9.81 -16.33 -16.15
CA PHE A 4 9.16 -17.00 -15.01
C PHE A 4 9.40 -16.21 -13.72
N ASP A 5 10.67 -15.89 -13.44
CA ASP A 5 11.03 -15.04 -12.31
C ASP A 5 10.62 -13.58 -12.60
N PRO A 6 9.81 -12.94 -11.74
CA PRO A 6 9.49 -11.52 -11.88
C PRO A 6 10.73 -10.61 -11.84
N GLY A 7 11.79 -10.98 -11.12
CA GLY A 7 13.03 -10.21 -11.05
C GLY A 7 13.83 -10.21 -12.36
N GLU A 8 13.60 -11.20 -13.22
CA GLU A 8 14.22 -11.31 -14.54
C GLU A 8 13.38 -10.67 -15.66
N ARG A 9 12.17 -10.18 -15.36
CA ARG A 9 11.38 -9.46 -16.35
C ARG A 9 11.99 -8.09 -16.59
N ILE A 10 12.15 -7.74 -17.86
CA ILE A 10 12.51 -6.38 -18.29
C ILE A 10 11.53 -5.36 -17.68
N SER A 11 12.06 -4.25 -17.19
CA SER A 11 11.26 -3.12 -16.69
C SER A 11 10.61 -2.34 -17.84
N VAL A 12 9.62 -1.51 -17.54
CA VAL A 12 8.94 -0.70 -18.57
C VAL A 12 9.92 0.30 -19.20
N GLU A 13 10.78 0.91 -18.38
CA GLU A 13 11.79 1.89 -18.80
C GLU A 13 12.82 1.28 -19.74
N ASN A 14 13.19 0.02 -19.53
CA ASN A 14 14.09 -0.70 -20.43
C ASN A 14 13.35 -1.23 -21.68
N ALA A 15 12.07 -1.55 -21.55
CA ALA A 15 11.25 -2.04 -22.66
C ALA A 15 10.97 -0.96 -23.70
N ILE A 16 10.71 0.27 -23.27
CA ILE A 16 10.42 1.39 -24.20
C ILE A 16 11.65 1.80 -25.01
N LYS A 17 12.85 1.56 -24.48
CA LYS A 17 14.16 1.75 -25.13
C LYS A 17 14.54 0.65 -26.13
N HIS A 18 13.72 -0.39 -26.26
CA HIS A 18 14.00 -1.52 -27.15
C HIS A 18 13.86 -1.10 -28.62
N ASP A 19 14.72 -1.62 -29.50
CA ASP A 19 14.77 -1.28 -30.95
C ASP A 19 13.41 -1.33 -31.66
N PHE A 20 12.52 -2.21 -31.20
CA PHE A 20 11.15 -2.31 -31.71
C PHE A 20 10.37 -1.00 -31.62
N PHE A 21 10.62 -0.18 -30.60
CA PHE A 21 9.98 1.12 -30.39
C PHE A 21 10.84 2.31 -30.85
N HIS A 22 11.94 2.08 -31.56
CA HIS A 22 12.90 3.14 -31.93
C HIS A 22 12.23 4.36 -32.57
N ASP A 23 11.29 4.15 -33.49
CA ASP A 23 10.61 5.23 -34.22
C ASP A 23 9.58 6.00 -33.37
N LEU A 24 9.24 5.49 -32.19
CA LEU A 24 8.22 6.04 -31.28
C LEU A 24 8.81 6.52 -29.95
N HIS A 25 9.97 6.01 -29.54
CA HIS A 25 10.58 6.30 -28.25
C HIS A 25 11.03 7.77 -28.18
N CYS A 26 10.56 8.49 -27.17
CA CYS A 26 10.87 9.89 -26.96
C CYS A 26 10.92 10.18 -25.45
N GLU A 27 12.12 10.22 -24.86
CA GLU A 27 12.28 10.41 -23.41
C GLU A 27 11.59 11.69 -22.88
N GLU A 28 11.54 12.75 -23.69
CA GLU A 28 10.89 14.02 -23.33
C GLU A 28 9.34 13.94 -23.30
N ASP A 29 8.74 12.95 -23.99
CA ASP A 29 7.29 12.71 -24.04
C ASP A 29 6.86 11.49 -23.19
N GLU A 30 7.76 10.98 -22.34
CA GLU A 30 7.56 9.79 -21.49
C GLU A 30 7.64 10.16 -20.00
N PRO A 31 6.66 10.90 -19.45
CA PRO A 31 6.71 11.37 -18.07
C PRO A 31 6.51 10.24 -17.06
N THR A 32 7.27 10.28 -15.97
CA THR A 32 7.04 9.43 -14.79
C THR A 32 6.24 10.18 -13.72
N THR A 33 5.40 9.47 -12.98
CA THR A 33 4.71 10.03 -11.80
C THR A 33 5.50 9.78 -10.51
N GLN A 34 5.18 10.54 -9.47
CA GLN A 34 5.70 10.29 -8.13
C GLN A 34 5.09 9.00 -7.56
N PRO A 35 5.79 8.30 -6.64
CA PRO A 35 5.21 7.18 -5.92
C PRO A 35 3.88 7.58 -5.27
N VAL A 36 2.88 6.71 -5.38
CA VAL A 36 1.56 6.95 -4.79
C VAL A 36 1.62 6.68 -3.28
N ASP A 37 0.93 7.51 -2.50
CA ASP A 37 0.96 7.41 -1.04
C ASP A 37 0.10 6.24 -0.53
N SER A 38 0.50 5.63 0.59
CA SER A 38 -0.27 4.60 1.30
C SER A 38 -1.71 5.03 1.63
N PHE A 39 -1.93 6.33 1.79
CA PHE A 39 -3.23 6.93 2.06
C PHE A 39 -4.22 6.76 0.91
N ASP A 40 -3.74 6.90 -0.33
CA ASP A 40 -4.61 6.85 -1.52
C ASP A 40 -5.13 5.42 -1.78
N PHE A 41 -4.45 4.40 -1.24
CA PHE A 41 -4.84 2.99 -1.30
C PHE A 41 -5.46 2.45 -0.01
N ASP A 42 -5.82 3.31 0.94
CA ASP A 42 -6.29 2.86 2.25
C ASP A 42 -7.62 2.07 2.17
N PHE A 43 -8.48 2.38 1.21
CA PHE A 43 -9.73 1.66 0.97
C PHE A 43 -9.51 0.19 0.57
N GLU A 44 -8.38 -0.14 -0.05
CA GLU A 44 -8.05 -1.52 -0.42
C GLU A 44 -7.62 -2.37 0.77
N LYS A 45 -7.30 -1.75 1.91
CA LYS A 45 -6.82 -2.47 3.11
C LYS A 45 -7.97 -3.07 3.93
N TYR A 46 -9.21 -2.62 3.72
CA TYR A 46 -10.37 -3.01 4.54
C TYR A 46 -11.51 -3.55 3.68
N ASP A 47 -12.25 -4.52 4.21
CA ASP A 47 -13.43 -5.07 3.56
C ASP A 47 -14.63 -4.13 3.79
N LEU A 48 -14.85 -3.17 2.91
CA LEU A 48 -15.93 -2.18 3.07
C LEU A 48 -17.31 -2.76 2.75
N THR A 49 -18.34 -2.33 3.48
CA THR A 49 -19.73 -2.61 3.10
C THR A 49 -20.15 -1.73 1.92
N ILE A 50 -21.27 -2.07 1.27
CA ILE A 50 -21.81 -1.27 0.16
C ILE A 50 -22.07 0.17 0.59
N GLU A 51 -22.57 0.38 1.80
CA GLU A 51 -22.84 1.70 2.37
C GLU A 51 -21.55 2.49 2.61
N GLU A 52 -20.51 1.83 3.12
CA GLU A 52 -19.20 2.45 3.33
C GLU A 52 -18.54 2.81 2.00
N THR A 53 -18.53 1.90 1.02
CA THR A 53 -18.02 2.17 -0.33
C THR A 53 -18.78 3.32 -1.01
N LYS A 54 -20.11 3.37 -0.86
CA LYS A 54 -20.92 4.48 -1.36
C LYS A 54 -20.50 5.82 -0.73
N GLN A 55 -20.17 5.81 0.56
CA GLN A 55 -19.71 6.99 1.27
C GLN A 55 -18.32 7.44 0.79
N GLU A 56 -17.37 6.53 0.60
CA GLU A 56 -16.05 6.85 0.04
C GLU A 56 -16.16 7.46 -1.35
N ILE A 57 -16.99 6.90 -2.23
CA ILE A 57 -17.24 7.46 -3.57
C ILE A 57 -17.85 8.87 -3.48
N TYR A 58 -18.81 9.08 -2.57
CA TYR A 58 -19.43 10.39 -2.39
C TYR A 58 -18.41 11.45 -1.91
N GLU A 59 -17.52 11.08 -0.99
CA GLU A 59 -16.47 11.97 -0.49
C GLU A 59 -15.47 12.33 -1.59
N GLU A 60 -15.14 11.37 -2.47
CA GLU A 60 -14.30 11.61 -3.64
C GLU A 60 -14.98 12.61 -4.60
N ILE A 61 -16.27 12.45 -4.88
CA ILE A 61 -17.02 13.43 -5.68
C ILE A 61 -16.98 14.80 -4.99
N ALA A 62 -17.23 14.86 -3.68
CA ALA A 62 -17.22 16.12 -2.93
C ALA A 62 -15.84 16.82 -2.97
N LEU A 63 -14.75 16.07 -3.06
CA LEU A 63 -13.39 16.60 -3.20
C LEU A 63 -13.25 17.50 -4.44
N TYR A 64 -13.85 17.12 -5.57
CA TYR A 64 -13.81 17.91 -6.80
C TYR A 64 -14.75 19.10 -6.80
N HIS A 65 -15.77 19.12 -5.93
CA HIS A 65 -16.84 20.11 -5.97
C HIS A 65 -16.83 21.09 -4.78
N SER A 66 -15.97 20.89 -3.78
CA SER A 66 -15.94 21.73 -2.58
C SER A 66 -14.53 21.99 -2.06
N SER A 67 -14.13 23.26 -2.00
CA SER A 67 -12.85 23.68 -1.42
C SER A 67 -12.74 23.33 0.07
N LYS A 68 -13.86 23.19 0.79
CA LYS A 68 -13.85 22.75 2.20
C LYS A 68 -13.49 21.27 2.30
N ALA A 69 -14.02 20.43 1.42
CA ALA A 69 -13.68 19.01 1.36
C ALA A 69 -12.20 18.82 1.01
N GLN A 70 -11.67 19.58 0.05
CA GLN A 70 -10.25 19.57 -0.31
C GLN A 70 -9.33 19.90 0.87
N LYS A 71 -9.63 20.96 1.61
CA LYS A 71 -8.85 21.33 2.80
C LYS A 71 -8.84 20.21 3.84
N LYS A 72 -9.99 19.57 4.07
CA LYS A 72 -10.13 18.44 4.99
C LYS A 72 -9.34 17.21 4.50
N TYR A 73 -9.39 16.90 3.21
CA TYR A 73 -8.63 15.80 2.63
C TYR A 73 -7.13 15.99 2.83
N ILE A 74 -6.61 17.18 2.48
CA ILE A 74 -5.18 17.51 2.63
C ILE A 74 -4.75 17.45 4.10
N SER A 75 -5.58 17.93 5.03
CA SER A 75 -5.27 17.81 6.46
C SER A 75 -5.21 16.36 6.92
N ASN A 76 -6.21 15.56 6.52
CA ASN A 76 -6.28 14.15 6.90
C ASN A 76 -5.10 13.35 6.33
N ARG A 77 -4.73 13.58 5.07
CA ARG A 77 -3.59 12.93 4.42
C ARG A 77 -2.26 13.25 5.14
N LYS A 78 -2.12 14.47 5.67
CA LYS A 78 -0.95 14.87 6.45
C LYS A 78 -0.93 14.26 7.86
N GLU A 79 -2.09 14.12 8.48
CA GLU A 79 -2.22 13.58 9.85
C GLU A 79 -2.12 12.05 9.87
N TYR A 80 -2.63 11.38 8.85
CA TYR A 80 -2.72 9.92 8.75
C TYR A 80 -2.03 9.40 7.48
N PRO A 81 -0.69 9.49 7.34
CA PRO A 81 0.00 9.13 6.08
C PRO A 81 -0.19 7.67 5.65
N GLU A 82 -0.45 6.76 6.58
CA GLU A 82 -0.71 5.34 6.29
C GLU A 82 -2.19 5.02 6.01
N GLY A 83 -3.07 6.02 6.02
CA GLY A 83 -4.50 5.84 5.89
C GLY A 83 -5.29 6.18 7.15
N MET A 84 -6.57 6.57 6.99
CA MET A 84 -7.46 7.02 8.06
C MET A 84 -8.73 6.18 8.24
N LEU A 85 -8.98 5.19 7.39
CA LEU A 85 -10.20 4.38 7.43
C LEU A 85 -10.33 3.58 8.73
N HIS A 86 -9.21 3.17 9.32
CA HIS A 86 -9.20 2.54 10.64
C HIS A 86 -9.86 3.39 11.72
N VAL A 87 -9.67 4.71 11.65
CA VAL A 87 -10.30 5.68 12.56
C VAL A 87 -11.75 5.92 12.15
N LYS A 88 -12.01 6.07 10.85
CA LYS A 88 -13.34 6.41 10.32
C LYS A 88 -14.38 5.32 10.58
N TYR A 89 -13.99 4.06 10.46
CA TYR A 89 -14.88 2.89 10.58
C TYR A 89 -14.61 2.04 11.83
N ASP A 90 -13.78 2.52 12.76
CA ASP A 90 -13.39 1.83 14.01
C ASP A 90 -12.85 0.40 13.78
N ARG A 91 -11.88 0.29 12.86
CA ARG A 91 -11.26 -0.99 12.46
C ARG A 91 -9.78 -0.99 12.76
N LEU A 92 -9.38 -1.69 13.82
CA LEU A 92 -7.99 -1.74 14.28
C LEU A 92 -7.04 -2.51 13.35
N THR A 93 -7.55 -3.37 12.46
CA THR A 93 -6.69 -4.23 11.62
C THR A 93 -7.22 -4.36 10.19
N SER A 94 -6.33 -4.18 9.21
CA SER A 94 -6.60 -4.44 7.80
C SER A 94 -6.73 -5.94 7.53
N HIS A 95 -7.46 -6.34 6.47
CA HIS A 95 -7.51 -7.76 6.07
C HIS A 95 -6.12 -8.25 5.63
N VAL A 96 -5.27 -7.35 5.11
CA VAL A 96 -3.88 -7.63 4.71
C VAL A 96 -3.04 -8.02 5.94
N ASP A 97 -3.16 -7.28 7.04
CA ASP A 97 -2.46 -7.57 8.29
C ASP A 97 -2.92 -8.89 8.90
N VAL A 98 -4.22 -9.15 8.88
CA VAL A 98 -4.80 -10.42 9.34
C VAL A 98 -4.25 -11.60 8.53
N ALA A 99 -4.18 -11.47 7.20
CA ALA A 99 -3.61 -12.50 6.32
C ALA A 99 -2.11 -12.72 6.57
N ARG A 100 -1.36 -11.64 6.79
CA ARG A 100 0.09 -11.68 7.06
C ARG A 100 0.42 -12.36 8.39
N GLN A 101 -0.38 -12.13 9.43
CA GLN A 101 -0.20 -12.78 10.73
C GLN A 101 -0.43 -14.30 10.66
N LYS A 102 -1.43 -14.76 9.90
CA LYS A 102 -1.72 -16.19 9.70
C LYS A 102 -0.57 -16.95 9.01
N LYS A 103 0.23 -16.29 8.17
CA LYS A 103 1.35 -16.90 7.43
C LYS A 103 2.68 -16.94 8.18
N ARG A 104 2.82 -16.28 9.34
CA ARG A 104 4.08 -16.33 10.10
C ARG A 104 4.25 -17.69 10.78
N PRO A 105 5.37 -18.41 10.58
CA PRO A 105 5.62 -19.67 11.29
C PRO A 105 5.70 -19.40 12.79
N LYS A 106 5.01 -20.20 13.61
CA LYS A 106 5.07 -20.11 15.07
C LYS A 106 6.52 -20.36 15.51
N LYS A 107 7.22 -19.32 15.99
CA LYS A 107 8.56 -19.45 16.59
C LYS A 107 8.46 -20.47 17.74
N LYS A 108 9.15 -21.61 17.62
CA LYS A 108 9.32 -22.56 18.73
C LYS A 108 9.96 -21.80 19.89
N LYS A 109 9.27 -21.71 21.04
CA LYS A 109 9.84 -21.11 22.26
C LYS A 109 11.10 -21.90 22.64
N SER A 110 12.28 -21.30 22.54
CA SER A 110 13.50 -21.89 23.06
C SER A 110 13.38 -21.95 24.59
N LYS A 111 13.43 -23.16 25.16
CA LYS A 111 13.54 -23.36 26.60
C LYS A 111 14.89 -22.76 27.05
N LYS A 112 14.86 -21.65 27.78
CA LYS A 112 16.05 -21.15 28.48
C LYS A 112 16.41 -22.18 29.55
N ILE A 113 17.52 -22.88 29.36
CA ILE A 113 18.11 -23.73 30.40
C ILE A 113 18.75 -22.76 31.40
N SER A 114 18.19 -22.71 32.60
CA SER A 114 18.75 -21.99 33.75
C SER A 114 19.97 -22.76 34.23
N SER A 115 21.16 -22.20 34.05
CA SER A 115 22.40 -22.76 34.60
C SER A 115 22.53 -22.32 36.06
N THR A 116 22.18 -23.20 37.00
CA THR A 116 22.41 -23.00 38.43
C THR A 116 23.87 -23.30 38.78
N LYS A 117 24.53 -22.32 39.38
CA LYS A 117 25.88 -22.33 39.97
C LYS A 117 26.24 -23.64 40.71
N LEU A 118 27.36 -24.26 40.35
CA LEU A 118 28.16 -25.08 41.27
C LEU A 118 29.10 -24.14 42.05
N LYS A 119 28.94 -24.10 43.38
CA LYS A 119 29.98 -23.63 44.30
C LYS A 119 30.80 -24.85 44.71
N VAL A 120 32.13 -24.75 44.58
CA VAL A 120 33.12 -25.49 45.38
C VAL A 120 34.00 -24.44 46.02
#